data_AF-A0A7S3RG21-F1
#
_entry.id   AF-A0A7S3RG21-F1
#
_cell.length_a   1.000
_cell.length_b   1.000
_cell.length_c   1.000
_cell.angle_alpha   90.00
_cell.angle_beta   90.00
_cell.angle_gamma   90.00
#
_symmetry.space_group_name_H-M   'P 1'
#
loop_
_entity.id
_entity.type
_entity.pdbx_description
1 polymer ?
#
loop_
_entity_poly.entity_id
_entity_poly.type
_entity_poly.pdbx_seq_one_letter_code
_entity_poly.pdbx_strand_id
1 'polypeptide(L)'
;VTLEQDEDVLDTWFSSGLFPFSCLGWPDLQAADYKAWHPTSLLETGQDILFFWVARMVMLSLELTNQLPFTEVYLHAMVRDKRGRKMSKSLGNVIDPLEVINGVSLD
;
A
#
# COMPACT_ATOMS: atom_id res chain seq x y z
N VAL A 1 18.86 4.71 37.53
CA VAL A 1 17.64 4.80 36.71
C VAL A 1 17.58 3.52 35.89
N THR A 2 16.51 2.75 36.03
CA THR A 2 16.26 1.56 35.18
C THR A 2 15.49 2.04 33.96
N LEU A 3 15.94 1.66 32.76
CA LEU A 3 15.24 1.98 31.52
C LEU A 3 14.30 0.82 31.17
N GLU A 4 13.09 1.15 30.72
CA GLU A 4 12.06 0.20 30.29
C GLU A 4 11.60 0.58 28.88
N GLN A 5 11.29 -0.41 28.06
CA GLN A 5 10.79 -0.21 26.72
C GLN A 5 9.32 0.21 26.77
N ASP A 6 8.94 1.15 25.90
CA ASP A 6 7.55 1.57 25.74
C ASP A 6 6.67 0.39 25.26
N GLU A 7 5.48 0.26 25.83
CA GLU A 7 4.51 -0.79 25.51
C GLU A 7 3.66 -0.42 24.27
N ASP A 8 3.74 0.83 23.80
CA ASP A 8 3.00 1.30 22.64
C ASP A 8 3.42 0.62 21.32
N VAL A 9 2.48 0.61 20.37
CA VAL A 9 2.68 0.10 19.01
C VAL A 9 2.52 1.21 17.98
N LEU A 10 3.17 1.03 16.83
CA LEU A 10 3.06 1.96 15.71
C LEU A 10 1.77 1.72 14.91
N ASP A 11 1.25 2.80 14.34
CA ASP A 11 0.14 2.77 13.38
C ASP A 11 0.49 1.89 12.16
N THR A 12 -0.49 1.16 11.64
CA THR A 12 -0.31 0.33 10.43
C THR A 12 0.13 1.16 9.22
N TRP A 13 -0.29 2.43 9.15
CA TRP A 13 0.15 3.33 8.08
C TRP A 13 1.60 3.76 8.19
N PHE A 14 2.21 3.66 9.38
CA PHE A 14 3.65 3.91 9.55
C PHE A 14 4.46 2.84 8.81
N SER A 15 4.23 1.56 9.14
CA SER A 15 4.94 0.46 8.47
C SER A 15 4.60 0.37 6.98
N SER A 16 3.34 0.57 6.60
CA SER A 16 2.91 0.56 5.19
C SER A 16 3.54 1.70 4.39
N GLY A 17 3.81 2.84 5.01
CA GLY A 17 4.49 3.97 4.37
C GLY A 17 5.98 3.71 4.09
N LEU A 18 6.61 2.74 4.76
CA LEU A 18 7.98 2.32 4.49
C LEU A 18 8.08 1.31 3.35
N PHE A 19 6.95 0.84 2.81
CA PHE A 19 6.89 -0.23 1.82
C PHE A 19 7.81 -0.03 0.59
N PRO A 20 7.97 1.18 0.00
CA PRO A 20 8.76 1.36 -1.23
C PRO A 20 10.25 1.04 -1.12
N PHE A 21 10.78 0.89 0.09
CA PHE A 21 12.21 0.64 0.31
C PHE A 21 12.49 -0.40 1.40
N SER A 22 11.63 -0.55 2.40
CA SER A 22 11.81 -1.55 3.48
C SER A 22 11.85 -2.98 2.97
N CYS A 23 11.15 -3.31 1.89
CA CYS A 23 11.18 -4.64 1.28
C CYS A 23 12.43 -4.91 0.43
N LEU A 24 13.27 -3.89 0.18
CA LEU A 24 14.45 -3.96 -0.70
C LEU A 24 15.77 -4.08 0.07
N GLY A 25 15.71 -4.36 1.37
CA GLY A 25 16.89 -4.46 2.24
C GLY A 25 17.30 -3.16 2.92
N TRP A 26 16.52 -2.08 2.79
CA TRP A 26 16.66 -0.89 3.64
C TRP A 26 16.51 -1.29 5.12
N PRO A 27 17.33 -0.76 6.06
CA PRO A 27 18.16 0.44 5.96
C PRO A 27 19.55 0.27 5.34
N ASP A 28 19.94 -0.92 4.87
CA ASP A 28 21.21 -1.08 4.17
C ASP A 28 21.14 -0.51 2.73
N LEU A 29 21.63 0.72 2.56
CA LEU A 29 21.69 1.38 1.25
C LEU A 29 22.65 0.71 0.26
N GLN A 30 23.46 -0.26 0.71
CA GLN A 30 24.33 -1.06 -0.14
C GLN A 30 23.66 -2.33 -0.66
N ALA A 31 22.48 -2.70 -0.13
CA ALA A 31 21.71 -3.84 -0.57
C ALA A 31 21.46 -3.77 -2.10
N ALA A 32 21.67 -4.91 -2.77
CA ALA A 32 21.58 -5.00 -4.22
C ALA A 32 20.19 -4.61 -4.72
N ASP A 33 19.13 -5.06 -4.04
CA ASP A 33 17.75 -4.76 -4.42
C ASP A 33 17.38 -3.29 -4.21
N TYR A 34 17.84 -2.66 -3.11
CA TYR A 34 17.62 -1.24 -2.88
C TYR A 34 18.19 -0.40 -4.03
N LYS A 35 19.43 -0.67 -4.44
CA LYS A 35 20.08 0.04 -5.55
C LYS A 35 19.45 -0.24 -6.92
N ALA A 36 18.92 -1.44 -7.11
CA ALA A 36 18.34 -1.84 -8.38
C ALA A 36 16.93 -1.29 -8.58
N TRP A 37 16.14 -1.21 -7.50
CA TRP A 37 14.69 -1.02 -7.60
C TRP A 37 14.14 0.22 -6.89
N HIS A 38 14.93 0.92 -6.07
CA HIS A 38 14.53 2.20 -5.47
C HIS A 38 15.23 3.38 -6.18
N PRO A 39 14.49 4.40 -6.64
CA PRO A 39 13.03 4.53 -6.61
C PRO A 39 12.32 3.72 -7.71
N THR A 40 11.06 3.35 -7.49
CA THR A 40 10.26 2.61 -8.48
C THR A 40 9.69 3.54 -9.56
N SER A 41 9.25 2.99 -10.69
CA SER A 41 8.68 3.80 -11.77
C SER A 41 7.20 4.13 -11.55
N LEU A 42 6.40 3.15 -11.11
CA LEU A 42 4.95 3.24 -11.04
C LEU A 42 4.40 2.65 -9.74
N LEU A 43 3.50 3.40 -9.09
CA LEU A 43 2.61 2.88 -8.07
C LEU A 43 1.16 2.87 -8.58
N GLU A 44 0.55 1.68 -8.63
CA GLU A 44 -0.87 1.51 -8.93
C GLU A 44 -1.66 1.31 -7.64
N THR A 45 -2.76 2.07 -7.47
CA THR A 45 -3.68 1.89 -6.35
C THR A 45 -5.05 2.52 -6.63
N GLY A 46 -6.05 2.23 -5.79
CA GLY A 46 -7.30 2.98 -5.72
C GLY A 46 -7.10 4.38 -5.11
N GLN A 47 -7.92 5.34 -5.54
CA GLN A 47 -7.90 6.71 -5.02
C GLN A 47 -8.29 6.82 -3.53
N ASP A 48 -8.90 5.78 -2.96
CA ASP A 48 -9.42 5.73 -1.60
C ASP A 48 -8.35 5.71 -0.51
N ILE A 49 -7.12 5.31 -0.84
CA ILE A 49 -5.97 5.30 0.08
C ILE A 49 -4.85 6.28 -0.31
N LEU A 50 -5.16 7.26 -1.16
CA LEU A 50 -4.19 8.28 -1.60
C LEU A 50 -3.52 9.00 -0.41
N PHE A 51 -4.29 9.43 0.60
CA PHE A 51 -3.72 10.13 1.75
C PHE A 51 -3.20 9.20 2.85
N PHE A 52 -3.87 8.06 3.05
CA PHE A 52 -3.48 7.12 4.09
C PHE A 52 -2.19 6.37 3.73
N TRP A 53 -1.95 6.12 2.44
CA TRP A 53 -0.83 5.32 1.98
C TRP A 53 0.14 6.09 1.07
N VAL A 54 -0.31 6.56 -0.09
CA VAL A 54 0.57 7.18 -1.11
C VAL A 54 1.29 8.39 -0.54
N ALA A 55 0.57 9.30 0.11
CA ALA A 55 1.16 10.48 0.74
C ALA A 55 2.13 10.13 1.87
N ARG A 56 1.84 9.07 2.65
CA ARG A 56 2.73 8.60 3.72
C ARG A 56 4.02 8.00 3.17
N MET A 57 3.94 7.25 2.07
CA MET A 57 5.11 6.75 1.35
C MET A 57 6.00 7.88 0.86
N VAL A 58 5.41 8.91 0.24
CA VAL A 58 6.17 10.09 -0.21
C VAL A 58 6.84 10.80 0.95
N MET A 59 6.09 11.08 2.03
CA MET A 59 6.60 11.77 3.21
C MET A 59 7.76 11.02 3.87
N LEU A 60 7.60 9.72 4.16
CA LEU A 60 8.61 8.92 4.84
C LEU A 60 9.82 8.63 3.95
N SER A 61 9.62 8.39 2.65
CA SER A 61 10.73 8.20 1.71
C SER A 61 11.58 9.46 1.62
N LEU A 62 10.95 10.64 1.49
CA LEU A 62 11.69 11.90 1.47
C LEU A 62 12.45 12.13 2.78
N GLU A 63 11.83 11.89 3.94
CA GLU A 63 12.48 12.06 5.24
C GLU A 63 13.66 11.10 5.46
N LEU A 64 13.50 9.82 5.10
CA LEU A 64 14.46 8.77 5.46
C LEU A 64 15.51 8.49 4.39
N THR A 65 15.23 8.82 3.14
CA THR A 65 16.10 8.49 1.99
C THR A 65 16.45 9.72 1.14
N ASN A 66 15.76 10.85 1.34
CA ASN A 66 15.85 12.04 0.50
C ASN A 66 15.55 11.78 -0.99
N GLN A 67 14.76 10.75 -1.27
CA GLN A 67 14.32 10.35 -2.60
C GLN A 67 12.81 10.14 -2.62
N LEU A 68 12.17 10.50 -3.73
CA LEU A 68 10.78 10.13 -3.97
C LEU A 68 10.69 8.62 -4.16
N PRO A 69 9.66 7.95 -3.62
CA PRO A 69 9.56 6.49 -3.68
C PRO A 69 9.20 5.96 -5.06
N PHE A 70 8.50 6.76 -5.87
CA PHE A 70 8.04 6.43 -7.21
C PHE A 70 7.98 7.69 -8.09
N THR A 71 8.09 7.53 -9.42
CA THR A 71 7.97 8.64 -10.37
C THR A 71 6.53 8.91 -10.82
N GLU A 72 5.70 7.87 -10.91
CA GLU A 72 4.32 7.96 -11.38
C GLU A 72 3.35 7.26 -10.42
N VAL A 73 2.14 7.82 -10.30
CA VAL A 73 1.04 7.21 -9.54
C VAL A 73 -0.15 7.02 -10.46
N TYR A 74 -0.58 5.78 -10.66
CA TYR A 74 -1.78 5.44 -11.40
C TYR A 74 -2.93 5.13 -10.43
N LEU A 75 -3.96 5.98 -10.47
CA LEU A 75 -5.16 5.82 -9.66
C LEU A 75 -6.27 5.14 -10.47
N HIS A 76 -6.48 3.84 -10.25
CA HIS A 76 -7.52 3.11 -10.95
C HIS A 76 -8.92 3.40 -10.37
N ALA A 77 -9.95 3.16 -11.17
CA ALA A 77 -11.33 3.30 -10.75
C ALA A 77 -11.71 2.28 -9.67
N MET A 78 -12.67 2.64 -8.80
CA MET A 78 -13.17 1.75 -7.76
C MET A 78 -14.29 0.87 -8.29
N VAL A 79 -14.20 -0.44 -8.04
CA VAL A 79 -15.28 -1.38 -8.33
C VAL A 79 -16.48 -1.10 -7.42
N ARG A 80 -17.68 -1.09 -8.01
CA ARG A 80 -18.94 -0.74 -7.35
C ARG A 80 -19.97 -1.86 -7.48
N ASP A 81 -20.85 -1.98 -6.50
CA ASP A 81 -21.98 -2.90 -6.54
C ASP A 81 -23.07 -2.43 -7.54
N LYS A 82 -24.09 -3.27 -7.74
CA LYS A 82 -25.24 -2.99 -8.63
C LYS A 82 -26.01 -1.71 -8.32
N ARG A 83 -25.80 -1.10 -7.14
CA ARG A 83 -26.43 0.16 -6.70
C ARG A 83 -25.44 1.32 -6.76
N GLY A 84 -24.26 1.13 -7.35
CA GLY A 84 -23.21 2.13 -7.47
C GLY A 84 -22.44 2.40 -6.18
N ARG A 85 -22.60 1.59 -5.12
CA ARG A 85 -21.84 1.76 -3.86
C ARG A 85 -20.48 1.09 -3.98
N LYS A 86 -19.44 1.68 -3.38
CA LYS A 86 -18.12 1.04 -3.28
C LYS A 86 -18.26 -0.34 -2.65
N MET A 87 -17.59 -1.35 -3.21
CA MET A 87 -17.53 -2.67 -2.58
C MET A 87 -16.67 -2.59 -1.30
N SER A 88 -17.18 -3.09 -0.18
CA SER A 88 -16.44 -3.24 1.07
C SER A 88 -16.96 -4.40 1.90
N LYS A 89 -16.06 -5.07 2.62
CA LYS A 89 -16.45 -6.16 3.53
C LYS A 89 -17.45 -5.69 4.59
N SER A 90 -17.29 -4.48 5.11
CA SER A 90 -18.19 -3.88 6.11
C SER A 90 -19.63 -3.70 5.60
N LEU A 91 -19.82 -3.46 4.30
CA LEU A 91 -21.14 -3.35 3.69
C LEU A 91 -21.72 -4.69 3.25
N GLY A 92 -20.93 -5.78 3.30
CA GLY A 92 -21.34 -7.10 2.83
C GLY A 92 -21.68 -7.14 1.34
N ASN A 93 -21.20 -6.20 0.54
CA ASN A 93 -21.52 -6.06 -0.89
C ASN A 93 -20.35 -6.43 -1.81
N VAL A 94 -19.44 -7.28 -1.30
CA VAL A 94 -18.30 -7.82 -2.05
C VAL A 94 -18.76 -9.04 -2.83
N ILE A 95 -18.27 -9.20 -4.05
CA ILE A 95 -18.38 -10.43 -4.83
C ILE A 95 -17.01 -11.10 -4.76
N ASP A 96 -16.97 -12.39 -4.48
CA ASP A 96 -15.72 -13.14 -4.50
C ASP A 96 -15.21 -13.23 -5.96
N PRO A 97 -13.97 -12.78 -6.26
CA PRO A 97 -13.40 -12.93 -7.60
C PRO A 97 -13.44 -14.37 -8.13
N LEU A 98 -13.37 -15.38 -7.25
CA LEU A 98 -13.45 -16.79 -7.65
C LEU A 98 -14.84 -17.18 -8.16
N GLU A 99 -15.91 -16.59 -7.61
CA GLU A 99 -17.27 -16.79 -8.13
C GLU A 99 -17.41 -16.22 -9.54
N VAL A 100 -16.75 -15.09 -9.82
CA VAL A 100 -16.74 -14.49 -11.17
C VAL A 100 -15.96 -15.35 -12.16
N ILE A 101 -14.81 -15.88 -11.75
CA ILE A 101 -13.95 -16.72 -12.60
C ILE A 101 -14.63 -18.06 -12.92
N ASN A 102 -15.20 -18.71 -11.92
CA ASN A 102 -15.84 -20.02 -12.10
C ASN A 102 -17.21 -19.91 -12.76
N GLY A 103 -17.82 -18.73 -12.73
CA GLY A 103 -19.16 -18.48 -13.27
C GLY A 103 -20.24 -19.20 -12.47
N VAL A 104 -21.41 -19.32 -13.09
CA VAL A 104 -22.55 -20.07 -12.55
C VAL A 104 -22.91 -21.21 -13.49
N SER A 105 -23.37 -22.33 -12.93
CA SER A 105 -24.04 -23.36 -13.72
C SER A 105 -25.38 -22.81 -14.25
N LEU A 106 -25.83 -23.32 -15.40
CA LEU A 106 -27.09 -22.92 -16.03
C LEU A 106 -28.33 -23.53 -15.36
N ASP A 107 -28.12 -24.48 -14.44
CA ASP A 107 -29.17 -25.23 -13.73
C ASP A 107 -29.90 -24.40 -12.67
#